data_AF-A0A970XN63-F1
#
_entry.id   AF-A0A970XN63-F1
#
_cell.length_a   1.000
_cell.length_b   1.000
_cell.length_c   1.000
_cell.angle_alpha   90.00
_cell.angle_beta   90.00
_cell.angle_gamma   90.00
#
_symmetry.space_group_name_H-M   'P 1'
#
loop_
_entity.id
_entity.type
_entity.pdbx_description
1 polymer ?
#
loop_
_entity_poly.entity_id
_entity_poly.type
_entity_poly.pdbx_seq_one_letter_code
_entity_poly.pdbx_strand_id
1 'polypeptide(L)' 'MQIGKKSEADWAVEILAENGEAMFYKELLETISDRMNRKKDNTALTSMYTRLNLDNRLVYQGEGYWFFDLNRVNQKG' A
#
# COMPACT_ATOMS: atom_id res chain seq x y z
N MET A 1 11.25 -5.22 21.92
CA MET A 1 11.38 -4.84 20.50
C MET A 1 10.57 -3.57 20.30
N GLN A 2 11.17 -2.46 19.86
CA GLN A 2 10.36 -1.31 19.46
C GLN A 2 9.58 -1.72 18.21
N ILE A 3 8.25 -1.83 18.31
CA ILE A 3 7.38 -1.93 17.14
C ILE A 3 7.46 -0.55 16.48
N GLY A 4 8.31 -0.42 15.45
CA GLY A 4 8.41 0.81 14.67
C GLY A 4 7.05 1.17 14.06
N LYS A 5 6.80 2.46 13.85
CA LYS A 5 5.61 2.89 13.09
C LYS A 5 5.67 2.29 11.69
N LYS A 6 4.58 1.65 11.24
CA LYS A 6 4.44 1.11 9.88
C LYS A 6 4.70 2.20 8.84
N SER A 7 5.48 1.87 7.80
CA SER A 7 5.65 2.74 6.63
C SER A 7 4.38 2.75 5.77
N GLU A 8 4.33 3.61 4.76
CA GLU A 8 3.22 3.65 3.81
C GLU A 8 3.08 2.36 3.01
N ALA A 9 4.20 1.73 2.65
CA ALA A 9 4.18 0.46 1.95
C ALA A 9 3.75 -0.70 2.86
N ASP A 10 4.09 -0.65 4.15
CA ASP A 10 3.59 -1.63 5.12
C ASP A 10 2.07 -1.53 5.28
N TRP A 11 1.54 -0.30 5.33
CA TRP A 11 0.10 -0.08 5.31
C TRP A 11 -0.54 -0.54 3.99
N ALA A 12 0.08 -0.26 2.84
CA ALA A 12 -0.44 -0.72 1.55
C ALA A 12 -0.56 -2.24 1.48
N VAL A 13 0.46 -2.97 1.94
CA VAL A 13 0.45 -4.43 2.01
C VAL A 13 -0.68 -4.94 2.90
N GLU A 14 -0.83 -4.37 4.10
CA GLU A 14 -1.88 -4.76 5.03
C GLU A 14 -3.28 -4.47 4.50
N ILE A 15 -3.51 -3.28 3.94
CA ILE A 15 -4.79 -2.89 3.36
C ILE A 15 -5.16 -3.82 2.19
N LEU A 16 -4.22 -4.10 1.28
CA LEU A 16 -4.47 -4.99 0.14
C LEU A 16 -4.67 -6.45 0.58
N ALA A 17 -3.96 -6.88 1.63
CA ALA A 17 -4.16 -8.20 2.23
C ALA A 17 -5.53 -8.34 2.91
N GLU A 18 -5.98 -7.32 3.63
CA GLU A 18 -7.31 -7.26 4.24
C GLU A 18 -8.41 -7.19 3.18
N ASN A 19 -8.20 -6.44 2.09
CA ASN A 19 -9.16 -6.28 1.00
C ASN A 19 -9.31 -7.55 0.16
N GLY A 20 -8.21 -8.29 -0.08
CA GLY A 20 -8.21 -9.54 -0.85
C GLY A 20 -8.31 -9.37 -2.37
N GLU A 21 -8.58 -8.16 -2.86
CA GLU A 21 -8.69 -7.82 -4.27
C GLU A 21 -7.81 -6.60 -4.64
N ALA A 22 -7.60 -6.38 -5.94
CA ALA A 22 -6.86 -5.22 -6.42
C ALA A 22 -7.61 -3.92 -6.15
N MET A 23 -6.90 -2.89 -5.68
CA MET A 23 -7.48 -1.58 -5.39
C MET A 23 -6.98 -0.52 -6.36
N PHE A 24 -7.84 0.45 -6.68
CA PHE A 24 -7.43 1.60 -7.49
C PHE A 24 -6.51 2.51 -6.68
N TYR A 25 -5.44 3.02 -7.31
CA TYR A 25 -4.36 3.72 -6.62
C TYR A 25 -4.87 4.86 -5.74
N LYS A 26 -5.85 5.64 -6.21
CA LYS A 26 -6.36 6.79 -5.46
C LYS A 26 -7.01 6.35 -4.14
N GLU A 27 -7.85 5.32 -4.19
CA GLU A 27 -8.53 4.77 -3.02
C GLU A 27 -7.52 4.17 -2.02
N LEU A 28 -6.52 3.45 -2.53
CA LEU A 28 -5.44 2.90 -1.71
C LEU A 28 -4.66 4.01 -0.99
N LEU A 29 -4.27 5.07 -1.69
CA LEU A 29 -3.53 6.19 -1.09
C LEU A 29 -4.35 6.96 -0.05
N GLU A 30 -5.64 7.16 -0.31
CA GLU A 30 -6.54 7.80 0.65
C GLU A 30 -6.70 6.95 1.92
N THR A 31 -6.83 5.63 1.76
CA THR A 31 -6.95 4.68 2.89
C THR A 31 -5.67 4.61 3.71
N ILE A 32 -4.48 4.61 3.08
CA ILE A 32 -3.20 4.70 3.79
C ILE A 32 -3.12 6.01 4.60
N SER A 33 -3.53 7.13 4.00
CA SER A 33 -3.54 8.43 4.66
C SER A 33 -4.43 8.43 5.90
N ASP A 34 -5.61 7.80 5.82
CA ASP A 34 -6.53 7.62 6.94
C ASP A 34 -5.92 6.76 8.06
N ARG A 35 -5.32 5.60 7.72
CA ARG A 35 -4.64 4.72 8.70
C ARG A 35 -3.48 5.43 9.42
N MET A 36 -2.81 6.36 8.74
CA MET A 36 -1.71 7.14 9.30
C MET A 36 -2.15 8.43 10.01
N ASN A 37 -3.45 8.77 10.00
CA ASN A 37 -3.98 10.06 10.46
C ASN A 37 -3.24 11.26 9.84
N ARG A 38 -3.03 11.21 8.52
CA ARG A 38 -2.33 12.24 7.72
C ARG A 38 -3.30 12.98 6.79
N LYS A 39 -2.91 14.19 6.39
CA LYS A 39 -3.67 14.97 5.40
C LYS A 39 -3.61 14.34 4.02
N LYS A 40 -4.71 14.41 3.28
CA LYS A 40 -4.88 13.93 1.90
C LYS A 40 -4.62 15.03 0.86
N ASP A 41 -3.60 15.86 1.08
CA ASP A 41 -3.25 16.87 0.08
C ASP A 41 -2.51 16.24 -1.11
N ASN A 42 -2.60 16.89 -2.28
CA ASN A 42 -2.06 16.34 -3.52
C ASN A 42 -0.55 16.05 -3.43
N THR A 43 0.21 16.89 -2.73
CA THR A 43 1.66 16.71 -2.57
C THR A 43 1.98 15.47 -1.76
N ALA A 44 1.26 15.23 -0.67
CA ALA A 44 1.37 14.03 0.15
C ALA A 44 1.02 12.77 -0.66
N LEU A 45 -0.11 12.79 -1.37
CA LEU A 45 -0.56 11.65 -2.19
C LEU A 45 0.41 11.33 -3.33
N THR A 46 0.93 12.33 -4.05
CA THR A 46 1.96 12.12 -5.08
C THR A 46 3.23 11.51 -4.50
N SER A 47 3.68 12.00 -3.34
CA SER A 47 4.87 11.48 -2.69
C SER A 47 4.70 10.02 -2.24
N MET A 48 3.51 9.67 -1.72
CA MET A 48 3.15 8.29 -1.39
C MET A 48 3.14 7.41 -2.62
N TYR A 49 2.50 7.86 -3.70
CA TYR A 49 2.45 7.13 -4.96
C TYR A 49 3.86 6.78 -5.47
N THR A 50 4.80 7.74 -5.45
CA THR A 50 6.20 7.47 -5.84
C THR A 50 6.85 6.42 -4.95
N ARG A 51 6.67 6.48 -3.62
CA ARG A 51 7.28 5.50 -2.70
C ARG A 51 6.71 4.10 -2.88
N LEU A 52 5.38 3.99 -3.07
CA LEU A 52 4.76 2.72 -3.35
C LEU A 52 5.29 2.12 -4.65
N ASN A 53 5.56 2.93 -5.69
CA ASN A 53 6.09 2.44 -6.98
C ASN A 53 7.49 1.84 -6.88
N LEU A 54 8.21 2.12 -5.79
CA LEU A 54 9.53 1.58 -5.52
C LEU A 54 9.48 0.31 -4.65
N ASP A 55 8.30 -0.10 -4.17
CA ASP A 55 8.15 -1.27 -3.30
C ASP A 55 7.76 -2.53 -4.09
N ASN A 56 8.70 -3.45 -4.23
CA ASN A 56 8.55 -4.68 -5.02
C ASN A 56 7.54 -5.69 -4.46
N ARG A 57 6.98 -5.47 -3.27
CA ARG A 57 5.91 -6.30 -2.71
C ARG A 57 4.58 -6.05 -3.42
N LEU A 58 4.40 -4.83 -3.93
CA LEU A 58 3.17 -4.36 -4.54
C LEU A 58 3.20 -4.66 -6.04
N VAL A 59 2.11 -5.21 -6.56
CA VAL A 59 2.01 -5.63 -7.96
C VAL A 59 1.04 -4.70 -8.68
N TYR A 60 1.55 -3.99 -9.68
CA TYR A 60 0.72 -3.20 -10.59
C TYR A 60 0.02 -4.11 -11.59
N GLN A 61 -1.31 -4.04 -11.64
CA GLN A 61 -2.16 -4.87 -12.50
C GLN A 61 -2.61 -4.15 -13.79
N GLY A 62 -2.19 -2.90 -14.01
CA GLY A 62 -2.67 -2.04 -15.11
C GLY A 62 -3.80 -1.10 -14.66
N GLU A 63 -4.12 -0.10 -15.49
CA GLU A 63 -5.24 0.85 -15.30
C GLU A 63 -5.29 1.54 -13.93
N GLY A 64 -4.17 1.63 -13.23
CA GLY A 64 -4.11 2.23 -11.88
C GLY A 64 -4.44 1.27 -10.74
N TYR A 65 -4.58 -0.03 -10.99
CA TYR A 65 -4.90 -1.03 -9.97
C TYR A 65 -3.66 -1.72 -9.40
N TRP A 66 -3.68 -1.91 -8.09
CA TRP A 66 -2.59 -2.44 -7.29
C TRP A 66 -3.07 -3.63 -6.48
N PHE A 67 -2.25 -4.67 -6.39
CA PHE A 67 -2.57 -5.91 -5.68
C PHE A 67 -1.39 -6.36 -4.83
N PHE A 68 -1.69 -7.10 -3.76
CA PHE A 68 -0.70 -7.80 -2.95
C PHE A 68 -0.96 -9.30 -3.01
N ASP A 69 0.00 -10.06 -3.56
CA ASP A 69 -0.11 -11.51 -3.64
C ASP A 69 0.16 -12.16 -2.29
N LEU A 70 -0.92 -12.57 -1.61
CA LEU A 70 -0.88 -13.29 -0.34
C LEU A 70 -0.06 -14.59 -0.42
N ASN A 71 0.03 -15.22 -1.59
CA ASN A 71 0.76 -16.48 -1.76
C ASN A 71 2.28 -16.28 -1.78
N ARG A 72 2.77 -15.08 -2.14
CA ARG A 72 4.21 -14.75 -2.07
C ARG A 72 4.75 -14.78 -0.63
N VAL A 73 3.91 -14.53 0.36
CA VAL A 73 4.30 -14.55 1.78
C VAL A 73 4.48 -15.98 2.29
N ASN A 74 3.65 -16.91 1.80
CA ASN A 74 3.62 -18.30 2.27
C ASN A 74 4.69 -19.20 1.65
N GLN A 75 5.40 -18.78 0.60
CA GLN A 75 6.47 -19.57 -0.04
C GLN A 75 7.83 -19.49 0.68
N LYS A 76 7.92 -18.77 1.81
CA LYS A 76 9.12 -18.70 2.66
C LYS A 76 8.96 -19.42 4.01
N GLY A 77 7.97 -20.31 4.13
CA GLY A 77 7.76 -21.19 5.28
C GLY A 77 8.41 -22.55 5.11
#